data_AF-X0UAC9-F1
#
_entry.id   AF-X0UAC9-F1
#
_cell.length_a   1.000
_cell.length_b   1.000
_cell.length_c   1.000
_cell.angle_alpha   90.00
_cell.angle_beta   90.00
_cell.angle_gamma   90.00
#
_symmetry.space_group_name_H-M   'P 1'
#
loop_
_entity.id
_entity.type
_entity.pdbx_description
1 polymer ?
#
loop_
_entity_poly.entity_id
_entity_poly.type
_entity_poly.pdbx_seq_one_letter_code
_entity_poly.pdbx_strand_id
1 'polypeptide(L)'
;NSPLSPFFVVKAEGKQIGEKTIGEAADATVTFSRAWKLGLVSTPAFKAKPEQLTKEAPSGEYVPKGGFITKGKLDYLDNKINLAVGMTKDGAIMAGPLDAVKKNCEKYLQIEQGNEKTSKIAKLIQKKMGGTLDDIVRVMPAGGCKVKK
;
A
#
# COMPACT_ATOMS: atom_id res chain seq x y z
N ASN A 1 17.34 0.33 10.13
CA ASN A 1 16.28 -0.68 9.94
C ASN A 1 15.18 -0.11 9.08
N SER A 2 15.23 -0.31 7.76
CA SER A 2 14.13 0.07 6.88
C SER A 2 13.00 -0.95 7.07
N PRO A 3 11.78 -0.55 7.44
CA PRO A 3 10.66 -1.49 7.49
C PRO A 3 10.49 -2.10 6.09
N LEU A 4 10.45 -3.44 6.02
CA LEU A 4 10.13 -4.17 4.79
C LEU A 4 8.83 -3.58 4.22
N SER A 5 8.96 -2.81 3.15
CA SER A 5 7.89 -2.11 2.45
C SER A 5 7.90 -2.55 0.99
N PRO A 6 6.72 -2.69 0.37
CA PRO A 6 6.64 -2.89 -1.06
C PRO A 6 7.06 -1.61 -1.81
N PHE A 7 7.43 -1.75 -3.08
CA PHE A 7 7.57 -0.62 -3.99
C PHE A 7 6.22 -0.30 -4.62
N PHE A 8 5.77 0.95 -4.51
CA PHE A 8 4.70 1.50 -5.32
C PHE A 8 5.30 2.38 -6.42
N VAL A 9 4.98 2.08 -7.67
CA VAL A 9 5.48 2.81 -8.83
C VAL A 9 4.33 3.54 -9.49
N VAL A 10 4.41 4.87 -9.56
CA VAL A 10 3.46 5.68 -10.33
C VAL A 10 3.94 5.74 -11.77
N LYS A 11 3.17 5.14 -12.68
CA LYS A 11 3.44 5.23 -14.12
C LYS A 11 3.01 6.60 -14.63
N ALA A 12 3.98 7.49 -14.80
CA ALA A 12 3.73 8.87 -15.19
C ALA A 12 3.42 9.06 -16.68
N GLU A 13 3.88 8.15 -17.54
CA GLU A 13 3.70 8.25 -19.00
C GLU A 13 4.10 9.63 -19.56
N GLY A 14 5.18 10.20 -19.03
CA GLY A 14 5.69 11.52 -19.40
C GLY A 14 4.91 12.73 -18.85
N LYS A 15 3.85 12.50 -18.05
CA LYS A 15 3.02 13.56 -17.46
C LYS A 15 3.51 13.95 -16.07
N GLN A 16 3.23 15.21 -15.69
CA GLN A 16 3.43 15.65 -14.32
C GLN A 16 2.44 14.94 -13.38
N ILE A 17 2.96 14.33 -12.32
CA ILE A 17 2.13 13.66 -11.32
C ILE A 17 1.64 14.69 -10.31
N GLY A 18 0.32 14.74 -10.10
CA GLY A 18 -0.28 15.59 -9.07
C GLY A 18 0.02 15.10 -7.65
N GLU A 19 0.08 16.01 -6.69
CA GLU A 19 0.40 15.72 -5.29
C GLU A 19 -0.53 14.68 -4.67
N LYS A 20 -1.82 14.68 -5.05
CA LYS A 20 -2.80 13.68 -4.59
C LYS A 20 -2.37 12.25 -4.94
N THR A 21 -1.90 12.02 -6.17
CA THR A 21 -1.46 10.69 -6.61
C THR A 21 -0.17 10.26 -5.90
N ILE A 22 0.74 11.21 -5.65
CA ILE A 22 1.95 10.95 -4.86
C ILE A 22 1.57 10.55 -3.43
N GLY A 23 0.66 11.31 -2.81
CA GLY A 23 0.15 11.05 -1.47
C GLY A 23 -0.54 9.69 -1.36
N GLU A 24 -1.40 9.33 -2.31
CA GLU A 24 -2.07 8.03 -2.35
C GLU A 24 -1.06 6.87 -2.51
N ALA A 25 -0.07 7.01 -3.38
CA ALA A 25 0.96 5.99 -3.53
C ALA A 25 1.81 5.83 -2.25
N ALA A 26 2.12 6.93 -1.58
CA ALA A 26 2.86 6.93 -0.33
C ALA A 26 2.05 6.34 0.83
N ASP A 27 0.77 6.69 0.96
CA ASP A 27 -0.17 6.07 1.92
C ASP A 27 -0.30 4.57 1.69
N ALA A 28 -0.38 4.14 0.43
CA ALA A 28 -0.41 2.72 0.08
C ALA A 28 0.89 2.03 0.50
N THR A 29 2.04 2.65 0.20
CA THR A 29 3.37 2.12 0.55
C THR A 29 3.48 1.83 2.04
N VAL A 30 3.08 2.79 2.88
CA VAL A 30 3.15 2.61 4.34
C VAL A 30 2.12 1.62 4.85
N THR A 31 0.91 1.62 4.28
CA THR A 31 -0.19 0.72 4.67
C THR A 31 0.12 -0.75 4.37
N PHE A 32 0.77 -1.05 3.26
CA PHE A 32 1.14 -2.42 2.90
C PHE A 32 2.53 -2.84 3.44
N SER A 33 3.20 -1.96 4.18
CA SER A 33 4.49 -2.26 4.81
C SER A 33 4.33 -2.98 6.15
N ARG A 34 5.47 -3.33 6.77
CA ARG A 34 5.51 -3.81 8.15
C ARG A 34 4.85 -2.86 9.16
N ALA A 35 4.68 -1.57 8.85
CA ALA A 35 4.04 -0.61 9.74
C ALA A 35 2.59 -1.01 10.10
N TRP A 36 1.86 -1.65 9.17
CA TRP A 36 0.55 -2.23 9.47
C TRP A 36 0.64 -3.32 10.55
N LYS A 37 1.59 -4.25 10.44
CA LYS A 37 1.77 -5.29 11.47
C LYS A 37 2.09 -4.71 12.84
N LEU A 38 2.80 -3.58 12.86
CA LEU A 38 3.20 -2.88 14.08
C LEU A 38 2.08 -2.03 14.70
N GLY A 39 0.91 -1.90 14.05
CA GLY A 39 -0.17 -1.08 14.59
C GLY A 39 0.10 0.43 14.54
N LEU A 40 1.02 0.87 13.69
CA LEU A 40 1.28 2.30 13.52
C LEU A 40 0.10 2.97 12.83
N VAL A 41 -0.16 4.21 13.21
CA VAL A 41 -1.20 5.07 12.59
C VAL A 41 -0.64 5.93 11.45
N SER A 42 0.66 6.21 11.51
CA SER A 42 1.41 6.98 10.53
C SER A 42 2.87 6.57 10.56
N THR A 43 3.56 6.75 9.44
CA THR A 43 5.01 6.61 9.31
C THR A 43 5.42 7.35 8.05
N PRO A 44 6.61 7.96 7.99
CA PRO A 44 7.03 8.62 6.77
C PRO A 44 7.27 7.61 5.65
N ALA A 45 6.89 7.99 4.42
CA ALA A 45 7.35 7.37 3.19
C ALA A 45 8.44 8.25 2.56
N PHE A 46 9.26 7.69 1.67
CA PHE A 46 10.09 8.51 0.79
C PHE A 46 9.74 8.25 -0.67
N LYS A 47 9.93 9.26 -1.51
CA LYS A 47 9.87 9.13 -2.97
C LYS A 47 11.28 9.23 -3.55
N ALA A 48 11.51 8.47 -4.62
CA ALA A 48 12.74 8.51 -5.40
C ALA A 48 12.38 8.46 -6.88
N LYS A 49 13.11 9.23 -7.69
CA LYS A 49 13.02 9.12 -9.16
C LYS A 49 13.79 7.89 -9.64
N PRO A 50 13.47 7.34 -10.83
CA PRO A 50 14.19 6.19 -11.38
C PRO A 50 15.70 6.38 -11.45
N GLU A 51 16.17 7.59 -11.75
CA GLU A 51 17.60 7.93 -11.87
C GLU A 51 18.33 7.91 -10.51
N GLN A 52 17.57 7.98 -9.41
CA GLN A 52 18.12 7.87 -8.06
C GLN A 52 18.28 6.41 -7.61
N LEU A 53 17.75 5.43 -8.36
CA LEU A 53 17.80 4.02 -8.00
C LEU A 53 18.91 3.32 -8.80
N THR A 54 19.84 2.67 -8.11
CA THR A 54 20.86 1.80 -8.73
C THR A 54 20.80 0.38 -8.17
N LYS A 55 21.25 -0.59 -8.99
CA LYS A 55 21.54 -1.95 -8.54
C LYS A 55 23.03 -2.17 -8.27
N GLU A 56 23.87 -1.20 -8.62
CA GLU A 56 25.32 -1.26 -8.41
C GLU A 56 25.63 -1.05 -6.94
N ALA A 57 26.25 -2.05 -6.32
CA ALA A 57 26.78 -1.94 -4.98
C ALA A 57 28.06 -1.09 -4.97
N PRO A 58 28.29 -0.27 -3.93
CA PRO A 58 29.62 0.21 -3.60
C PRO A 58 30.61 -0.95 -3.49
N SER A 59 31.88 -0.70 -3.81
CA SER A 59 32.92 -1.72 -3.72
C SER A 59 32.96 -2.35 -2.32
N GLY A 60 32.79 -3.66 -2.24
CA GLY A 60 32.77 -4.42 -0.98
C GLY A 60 31.38 -4.60 -0.35
N GLU A 61 30.33 -3.99 -0.90
CA GLU A 61 28.95 -4.19 -0.43
C GLU A 61 28.16 -5.14 -1.36
N TYR A 62 27.13 -5.79 -0.82
CA TYR A 62 26.25 -6.67 -1.58
C TYR A 62 24.83 -6.09 -1.61
N VAL A 63 24.26 -5.93 -2.82
CA VAL A 63 22.85 -5.60 -2.99
C VAL A 63 22.05 -6.91 -3.02
N PRO A 64 21.13 -7.15 -2.07
CA PRO A 64 20.28 -8.32 -2.09
C PRO A 64 19.47 -8.40 -3.39
N LYS A 65 19.14 -9.62 -3.84
CA LYS A 65 18.25 -9.83 -4.99
C LYS A 65 16.93 -9.08 -4.77
N GLY A 66 16.59 -8.20 -5.71
CA GLY A 66 15.39 -7.34 -5.65
C GLY A 66 15.58 -6.01 -4.90
N GLY A 67 16.75 -5.77 -4.32
CA GLY A 67 17.11 -4.50 -3.69
C GLY A 67 17.56 -3.45 -4.69
N PHE A 68 17.39 -2.19 -4.29
CA PHE A 68 17.94 -1.02 -4.97
C PHE A 68 18.62 -0.14 -3.93
N ILE A 69 19.74 0.46 -4.31
CA ILE A 69 20.38 1.52 -3.56
C ILE A 69 19.83 2.85 -4.05
N THR A 70 19.42 3.71 -3.13
CA THR A 70 18.97 5.06 -3.48
C THR A 70 20.13 6.05 -3.32
N LYS A 71 20.39 6.87 -4.34
CA LYS A 71 21.43 7.91 -4.37
C LYS A 71 20.83 9.29 -4.17
N GLY A 72 21.60 10.16 -3.51
CA GLY A 72 21.27 11.56 -3.31
C GLY A 72 20.24 11.81 -2.21
N LYS A 73 19.63 13.00 -2.22
CA LYS A 73 18.65 13.42 -1.22
C LYS A 73 17.31 12.69 -1.43
N LEU A 74 16.77 12.15 -0.34
CA LEU A 74 15.44 11.56 -0.29
C LEU A 74 14.42 12.62 0.12
N ASP A 75 13.30 12.66 -0.61
CA ASP A 75 12.14 13.45 -0.24
C ASP A 75 11.20 12.59 0.59
N TYR A 76 11.04 12.95 1.86
CA TYR A 76 10.12 12.29 2.78
C TYR A 76 8.74 12.95 2.75
N LEU A 77 7.73 12.13 2.98
CA LEU A 77 6.33 12.50 3.02
C LEU A 77 5.75 11.98 4.34
N ASP A 78 4.97 12.81 5.02
CA ASP A 78 4.20 12.37 6.18
C ASP A 78 2.92 11.68 5.70
N ASN A 79 2.77 10.40 6.07
CA ASN A 79 1.73 9.55 5.53
C ASN A 79 0.94 8.82 6.60
N LYS A 80 -0.35 8.62 6.32
CA LYS A 80 -1.30 7.93 7.19
C LYS A 80 -1.43 6.49 6.75
N ILE A 81 -1.41 5.58 7.72
CA ILE A 81 -1.71 4.17 7.48
C ILE A 81 -3.22 4.02 7.47
N ASN A 82 -3.77 3.79 6.28
CA ASN A 82 -5.20 3.69 6.08
C ASN A 82 -5.52 2.72 4.96
N LEU A 83 -6.55 1.90 5.18
CA LEU A 83 -6.95 0.89 4.23
C LEU A 83 -8.46 0.93 4.02
N ALA A 84 -8.87 0.86 2.76
CA ALA A 84 -10.21 0.51 2.37
C ALA A 84 -10.16 -0.60 1.33
N VAL A 85 -11.19 -1.44 1.34
CA VAL A 85 -11.41 -2.48 0.34
C VAL A 85 -12.75 -2.21 -0.32
N GLY A 86 -12.80 -2.25 -1.64
CA GLY A 86 -14.02 -2.01 -2.40
C GLY A 86 -14.07 -2.86 -3.67
N MET A 87 -15.22 -2.80 -4.33
CA MET A 87 -15.40 -3.38 -5.65
C MET A 87 -15.46 -2.27 -6.69
N THR A 88 -14.58 -2.38 -7.69
CA THR A 88 -14.56 -1.49 -8.87
C THR A 88 -15.76 -1.76 -9.76
N LYS A 89 -16.05 -0.84 -10.69
CA LYS A 89 -17.13 -0.99 -11.67
C LYS A 89 -16.96 -2.22 -12.57
N ASP A 90 -15.73 -2.64 -12.78
CA ASP A 90 -15.36 -3.81 -13.59
C ASP A 90 -15.47 -5.13 -12.80
N GLY A 91 -15.94 -5.08 -11.54
CA GLY A 91 -16.12 -6.25 -10.67
C GLY A 91 -14.85 -6.71 -9.96
N ALA A 92 -13.71 -6.03 -10.17
CA ALA A 92 -12.45 -6.37 -9.49
C ALA A 92 -12.42 -5.82 -8.05
N ILE A 93 -11.86 -6.61 -7.14
CA ILE A 93 -11.61 -6.19 -5.75
C ILE A 93 -10.38 -5.29 -5.71
N MET A 94 -10.55 -4.10 -5.14
CA MET A 94 -9.48 -3.12 -4.95
C MET A 94 -9.24 -2.92 -3.45
N ALA A 95 -7.98 -2.95 -3.03
CA ALA A 95 -7.56 -2.51 -1.71
C ALA A 95 -6.52 -1.40 -1.83
N GLY A 96 -6.64 -0.38 -1.01
CA GLY A 96 -5.72 0.75 -1.02
C GLY A 96 -6.12 1.85 -0.06
N PRO A 97 -5.52 3.04 -0.18
CA PRO A 97 -5.91 4.20 0.60
C PRO A 97 -7.39 4.53 0.42
N LEU A 98 -8.02 5.03 1.48
CA LEU A 98 -9.44 5.38 1.52
C LEU A 98 -9.82 6.32 0.38
N ASP A 99 -9.04 7.36 0.14
CA ASP A 99 -9.33 8.38 -0.87
C ASP A 99 -9.29 7.80 -2.30
N ALA A 100 -8.40 6.82 -2.54
CA ALA A 100 -8.30 6.12 -3.81
C ALA A 100 -9.46 5.13 -4.01
N VAL A 101 -9.77 4.34 -2.99
CA VAL A 101 -10.87 3.34 -3.07
C VAL A 101 -12.23 4.05 -3.20
N LYS A 102 -12.46 5.11 -2.43
CA LYS A 102 -13.71 5.92 -2.49
C LYS A 102 -13.96 6.52 -3.88
N LYS A 103 -12.89 6.86 -4.61
CA LYS A 103 -13.00 7.40 -5.97
C LYS A 103 -13.32 6.34 -7.02
N ASN A 104 -12.82 5.11 -6.84
CA ASN A 104 -12.88 4.07 -7.88
C ASN A 104 -13.91 2.96 -7.61
N CYS A 105 -14.45 2.87 -6.39
CA CYS A 105 -15.38 1.83 -5.98
C CYS A 105 -16.74 2.41 -5.57
N GLU A 106 -17.83 1.78 -6.00
CA GLU A 106 -19.19 2.19 -5.62
C GLU A 106 -19.53 1.76 -4.19
N LYS A 107 -19.02 0.59 -3.78
CA LYS A 107 -19.15 0.04 -2.43
C LYS A 107 -17.75 -0.20 -1.89
N TYR A 108 -17.53 0.24 -0.66
CA TYR A 108 -16.26 0.04 0.03
C TYR A 108 -16.47 -0.14 1.54
N LEU A 109 -15.47 -0.73 2.18
CA LEU A 109 -15.36 -0.88 3.62
C LEU A 109 -13.99 -0.40 4.07
N GLN A 110 -13.97 0.42 5.11
CA GLN A 110 -12.73 0.84 5.73
C GLN A 110 -12.27 -0.25 6.69
N ILE A 111 -10.98 -0.58 6.59
CA ILE A 111 -10.32 -1.59 7.39
C ILE A 111 -9.24 -0.90 8.22
N GLU A 112 -9.13 -1.31 9.47
CA GLU A 112 -8.06 -0.88 10.37
C GLU A 112 -7.21 -2.08 10.79
N GLN A 113 -6.03 -1.79 11.30
CA GLN A 113 -5.23 -2.77 11.99
C GLN A 113 -6.01 -3.31 13.19
N GLY A 114 -5.97 -4.63 13.36
CA GLY A 114 -6.60 -5.28 14.50
C GLY A 114 -6.08 -6.68 14.72
N ASN A 115 -6.78 -7.45 15.55
CA ASN A 115 -6.36 -8.80 15.93
C ASN A 115 -7.19 -9.90 15.25
N GLU A 116 -8.14 -9.56 14.38
CA GLU A 116 -8.95 -10.57 13.69
C GLU A 116 -8.19 -11.18 12.51
N LYS A 117 -8.46 -12.47 12.25
CA LYS A 117 -7.89 -13.18 11.10
C LYS A 117 -8.41 -12.58 9.80
N THR A 118 -7.52 -12.38 8.82
CA THR A 118 -7.85 -11.89 7.48
C THR A 118 -8.99 -12.68 6.83
N SER A 119 -9.04 -14.01 7.00
CA SER A 119 -10.12 -14.87 6.48
C SER A 119 -11.50 -14.49 7.03
N LYS A 120 -11.61 -14.09 8.30
CA LYS A 120 -12.89 -13.66 8.90
C LYS A 120 -13.36 -12.35 8.29
N ILE A 121 -12.44 -11.39 8.14
CA ILE A 121 -12.72 -10.10 7.52
C ILE A 121 -13.06 -10.28 6.03
N ALA A 122 -12.36 -11.17 5.33
CA ALA A 122 -12.63 -11.49 3.92
C ALA A 122 -14.07 -12.02 3.71
N LYS A 123 -14.57 -12.89 4.60
CA LYS A 123 -15.97 -13.36 4.56
C LYS A 123 -16.97 -12.22 4.76
N LEU A 124 -16.67 -11.24 5.62
CA LEU A 124 -17.52 -10.07 5.82
C LEU A 124 -17.53 -9.16 4.59
N ILE A 125 -16.36 -8.94 3.99
CA ILE A 125 -16.21 -8.18 2.73
C ILE A 125 -16.98 -8.86 1.61
N GLN A 126 -16.81 -10.18 1.44
CA GLN A 126 -17.50 -10.98 0.44
C GLN A 126 -19.03 -10.87 0.58
N LYS A 127 -19.56 -10.99 1.80
CA LYS A 127 -21.00 -10.88 2.05
C LYS A 127 -21.56 -9.49 1.69
N LYS A 128 -20.76 -8.42 1.85
CA LYS A 128 -21.21 -7.05 1.59
C LYS A 128 -21.04 -6.60 0.15
N MET A 129 -20.00 -7.07 -0.55
CA MET A 129 -19.60 -6.53 -1.85
C MET A 129 -19.46 -7.60 -2.94
N GLY A 130 -19.44 -8.90 -2.61
CA GLY A 130 -19.22 -9.99 -3.56
C GLY A 130 -17.73 -10.32 -3.75
N GLY A 131 -17.42 -11.00 -4.86
CA GLY A 131 -16.07 -11.47 -5.19
C GLY A 131 -15.71 -12.83 -4.59
N THR A 132 -14.53 -13.33 -4.94
CA THR A 132 -14.00 -14.57 -4.37
C THR A 132 -13.25 -14.28 -3.06
N LEU A 133 -13.24 -15.24 -2.13
CA LEU A 133 -12.47 -15.10 -0.89
C LEU A 133 -10.97 -14.94 -1.18
N ASP A 134 -10.48 -15.62 -2.21
CA ASP A 134 -9.06 -15.60 -2.57
C ASP A 134 -8.65 -14.23 -3.10
N ASP A 135 -9.47 -13.59 -3.94
CA ASP A 135 -9.22 -12.23 -4.43
C ASP A 135 -9.17 -11.23 -3.28
N ILE A 136 -10.11 -11.34 -2.34
CA ILE A 136 -10.16 -10.46 -1.18
C ILE A 136 -8.93 -10.67 -0.30
N VAL A 137 -8.58 -11.91 0.03
CA VAL A 137 -7.41 -12.20 0.88
C VAL A 137 -6.12 -11.74 0.21
N ARG A 138 -6.01 -11.88 -1.12
CA ARG A 138 -4.82 -11.50 -1.89
C ARG A 138 -4.51 -10.01 -1.83
N VAL A 139 -5.53 -9.16 -1.76
CA VAL A 139 -5.35 -7.70 -1.74
C VAL A 139 -5.17 -7.13 -0.33
N MET A 140 -5.33 -7.94 0.73
CA MET A 140 -5.23 -7.48 2.11
C MET A 140 -3.76 -7.38 2.56
N PRO A 141 -3.42 -6.42 3.43
CA PRO A 141 -2.09 -6.36 4.00
C PRO A 141 -1.84 -7.57 4.90
N ALA A 142 -0.57 -7.95 5.01
CA ALA A 142 -0.17 -8.99 5.94
C ALA A 142 -0.30 -8.48 7.37
N GLY A 143 -1.07 -9.17 8.20
CA GLY A 143 -1.32 -8.81 9.60
C GLY A 143 -2.79 -8.99 9.97
N GLY A 144 -3.10 -8.85 11.26
CA GLY A 144 -4.49 -8.85 11.70
C GLY A 144 -5.22 -7.59 11.23
N CYS A 145 -6.52 -7.73 11.01
CA CYS A 145 -7.38 -6.67 10.48
C CYS A 145 -8.65 -6.57 11.33
N LYS A 146 -9.33 -5.43 11.29
CA LYS A 146 -10.69 -5.24 11.80
C LYS A 146 -11.45 -4.31 10.88
N VAL A 147 -12.76 -4.48 10.77
CA VAL A 147 -13.60 -3.52 10.05
C VAL A 147 -13.75 -2.28 10.93
N LYS A 148 -13.49 -1.10 10.37
CA LYS A 148 -13.74 0.16 11.07
C LYS A 148 -15.26 0.30 11.25
N LYS A 149 -15.68 0.44 12.51
CA LYS A 149 -17.08 0.67 12.86
C LYS A 149 -17.49 2.10 12.58
#